data_AF-A0A392TT81-F1
#
_entry.id   AF-A0A392TT81-F1
#
_cell.length_a   1.000
_cell.length_b   1.000
_cell.length_c   1.000
_cell.angle_alpha   90.00
_cell.angle_beta   90.00
_cell.angle_gamma   90.00
#
_symmetry.space_group_name_H-M   'P 1'
#
loop_
_entity.id
_entity.type
_entity.pdbx_description
1 polymer ?
#
loop_
_entity_poly.entity_id
_entity_poly.type
_entity_poly.pdbx_seq_one_letter_code
_entity_poly.pdbx_strand_id
1 'polypeptide(L)' 'MIVQTQMNDPDLQRRVSNPEFSVATDGAILYNGRLCVPNDVELKR' A
#
# COMPACT_ATOMS: atom_id res chain seq x y z
N MET A 1 -3.60 11.37 2.39
CA MET A 1 -2.27 11.14 1.78
C MET A 1 -2.13 9.63 1.56
N ILE A 2 -1.84 9.16 0.34
CA ILE A 2 -1.87 7.71 0.01
C ILE A 2 -0.96 6.89 0.92
N VAL A 3 0.26 7.38 1.22
CA VAL A 3 1.21 6.68 2.11
C VAL A 3 0.62 6.44 3.51
N GLN A 4 -0.03 7.44 4.12
CA GLN A 4 -0.70 7.24 5.40
C GLN A 4 -1.82 6.21 5.32
N THR A 5 -2.61 6.24 4.25
CA THR A 5 -3.69 5.26 4.05
C THR A 5 -3.11 3.84 3.88
N GLN A 6 -2.00 3.68 3.16
CA GLN A 6 -1.28 2.41 3.03
C GLN A 6 -0.71 1.90 4.35
N MET A 7 -0.11 2.80 5.14
CA MET A 7 0.46 2.46 6.46
C MET A 7 -0.62 1.98 7.44
N ASN A 8 -1.82 2.56 7.34
CA ASN A 8 -2.96 2.20 8.17
C ASN A 8 -3.81 1.06 7.60
N ASP A 9 -3.49 0.54 6.40
CA ASP A 9 -4.19 -0.59 5.80
C ASP A 9 -3.61 -1.92 6.35
N PRO A 10 -4.33 -2.61 7.24
CA PRO A 10 -3.80 -3.79 7.92
C PRO A 10 -3.59 -4.98 6.96
N ASP A 11 -4.34 -5.05 5.86
CA ASP A 11 -4.16 -6.09 4.85
C ASP A 11 -2.95 -5.82 3.98
N LEU A 12 -2.69 -4.56 3.66
CA LEU A 12 -1.48 -4.17 2.96
C LEU A 12 -0.24 -4.41 3.84
N GLN A 13 -0.29 -4.06 5.14
CA GLN A 13 0.81 -4.29 6.08
C GLN A 13 1.19 -5.78 6.19
N ARG A 14 0.20 -6.69 6.20
CA ARG A 14 0.46 -8.15 6.22
C ARG A 14 1.15 -8.67 4.97
N ARG A 15 1.07 -7.95 3.84
CA ARG A 15 1.63 -8.38 2.55
C ARG A 15 3.04 -7.86 2.30
N VAL A 16 3.50 -6.87 3.07
CA VAL A 16 4.84 -6.27 2.90
C VAL A 16 5.97 -7.29 3.08
N SER A 17 5.74 -8.38 3.83
CA SER A 17 6.73 -9.47 3.97
C SER A 17 6.91 -10.32 2.71
N ASN A 18 6.03 -10.21 1.72
CA ASN A 18 6.13 -10.96 0.47
C ASN A 18 7.16 -10.30 -0.46
N PRO A 19 7.95 -11.10 -1.20
CA PRO A 19 9.05 -10.59 -2.04
C PRO A 19 8.58 -9.72 -3.22
N GLU A 20 7.32 -9.83 -3.65
CA GLU A 20 6.78 -8.94 -4.69
C GLU A 20 6.50 -7.51 -4.18
N PHE A 21 6.52 -7.32 -2.85
CA PHE A 21 6.29 -6.04 -2.22
C PHE A 21 7.61 -5.34 -1.88
N SER A 22 7.60 -4.02 -1.96
CA SER A 22 8.72 -3.17 -1.54
C SER A 22 8.21 -1.86 -0.96
N VAL A 23 9.03 -1.22 -0.13
CA VAL A 23 8.74 0.10 0.44
C VAL A 23 9.71 1.09 -0.19
N ALA A 24 9.18 2.11 -0.84
CA ALA A 24 9.96 3.19 -1.43
C ALA A 24 10.51 4.13 -0.35
N THR A 25 11.41 5.03 -0.73
CA THR A 25 12.09 5.97 0.18
C THR A 25 11.14 6.93 0.89
N ASP A 26 9.98 7.20 0.30
CA ASP A 26 8.91 8.04 0.85
C ASP A 26 7.90 7.25 1.71
N GLY A 27 8.15 5.96 1.93
CA GLY A 27 7.28 5.05 2.67
C GLY A 27 6.15 4.43 1.83
N ALA A 28 6.07 4.72 0.53
CA ALA A 28 5.05 4.16 -0.33
C ALA A 28 5.24 2.65 -0.52
N ILE A 29 4.17 1.87 -0.35
CA ILE A 29 4.18 0.43 -0.60
C ILE A 29 3.94 0.19 -2.09
N LEU A 30 4.83 -0.60 -2.70
CA LEU A 30 4.80 -0.97 -4.11
C LEU A 30 4.62 -2.48 -4.26
N TYR A 31 3.89 -2.90 -5.29
CA TYR A 31 3.79 -4.28 -5.77
C TYR A 31 4.41 -4.37 -7.16
N ASN A 32 5.52 -5.10 -7.30
CA ASN A 32 6.29 -5.18 -8.54
C ASN A 32 6.56 -3.78 -9.15
N GLY A 33 6.95 -2.82 -8.30
CA GLY A 33 7.24 -1.44 -8.69
C GLY A 33 6.02 -0.55 -8.95
N ARG A 34 4.79 -1.06 -8.80
CA ARG A 34 3.55 -0.28 -8.97
C ARG A 34 2.98 0.14 -7.63
N LEU A 35 2.52 1.38 -7.53
CA LEU A 35 1.94 1.92 -6.30
C LEU A 35 0.69 1.12 -5.87
N CYS A 36 0.70 0.60 -4.65
CA CYS A 36 -0.47 -0.04 -4.06
C CYS A 36 -1.50 1.04 -3.68
N VAL A 37 -2.64 1.11 -4.35
CA VAL A 37 -3.71 2.02 -3.93
C VAL A 37 -4.60 1.26 -2.95
N PRO A 38 -4.72 1.71 -1.68
CA PRO A 38 -5.65 1.11 -0.73
C PRO A 38 -7.05 1.10 -1.32
N ASN A 39 -7.79 0.02 -1.08
CA ASN A 39 -9.14 -0.11 -1.59
C ASN A 39 -10.10 0.76 -0.77
N ASP A 40 -10.15 2.04 -1.10
CA ASP A 40 -11.06 2.98 -0.45
C ASP A 40 -12.49 2.75 -0.98
N VAL A 41 -13.31 2.16 -0.12
CA VAL A 41 -14.72 1.85 -0.41
C VAL A 41 -15.58 3.11 -0.49
N GLU A 42 -15.15 4.23 0.12
CA GLU A 42 -15.87 5.51 0.05
C GLU A 42 -15.63 6.21 -1.30
N LEU A 43 -14.44 6.05 -1.90
CA LEU A 43 -14.13 6.51 -3.25
C LEU A 43 -14.87 5.76 -4.37
N LYS A 44 -15.45 4.59 -4.06
CA LYS A 44 -16.20 3.76 -5.01
C LYS A 44 -17.70 4.09 -5.07
N ARG A 45 -18.14 5.14 -4.38
CA ARG A 45 -19.56 5.50 -4.25
C ARG A 45 -19.99 6.60 -5.21
#